data_AF-A0A6N7XJA8-F1
#
_entry.id   AF-A0A6N7XJA8-F1
#
_cell.length_a   1.000
_cell.length_b   1.000
_cell.length_c   1.000
_cell.angle_alpha   90.00
_cell.angle_beta   90.00
_cell.angle_gamma   90.00
#
_symmetry.space_group_name_H-M   'P 1'
#
loop_
_entity.id
_entity.type
_entity.pdbx_description
1 polymer ?
#
loop_
_entity_poly.entity_id
_entity_poly.type
_entity_poly.pdbx_seq_one_letter_code
_entity_poly.pdbx_strand_id
1 'polypeptide(L)'
;MGSLWGDIKKEDKIIVPNTIIKEQDKILGEITSGLVNVEIKEIKNKRLKDAEFAYDVSLISYRMENYNYPIFRIEYNVSIYPVRVILNVNIQDIDLDPLYQIGNNEHGEYVLEATDKENFIRLLENILASKQMTNIIRSIMALSEQIGKEPDFEIPF
;
A
#
# COMPACT_ATOMS: atom_id res chain seq x y z
N MET A 1 -40.62 20.86 10.33
CA MET A 1 -39.56 20.19 11.11
C MET A 1 -38.40 19.93 10.16
N GLY A 2 -37.18 20.30 10.54
CA GLY A 2 -35.98 20.05 9.72
C GLY A 2 -35.57 18.57 9.76
N SER A 3 -34.66 18.19 8.86
CA SER A 3 -34.08 16.84 8.82
C SER A 3 -33.35 16.51 10.13
N LEU A 4 -33.54 15.29 10.65
CA LEU A 4 -32.78 14.77 11.80
C LEU A 4 -31.43 14.17 11.39
N TRP A 5 -31.16 14.05 10.09
CA TRP A 5 -29.95 13.46 9.53
C TRP A 5 -28.86 14.49 9.22
N GLY A 6 -29.09 15.76 9.59
CA GLY A 6 -28.21 16.88 9.25
C GLY A 6 -28.22 17.22 7.75
N ASP A 7 -27.27 18.05 7.34
CA ASP A 7 -27.06 18.47 5.95
C ASP A 7 -25.99 17.59 5.29
N ILE A 8 -26.38 16.41 4.84
CA ILE A 8 -25.50 15.52 4.09
C ILE A 8 -25.38 16.04 2.66
N LYS A 9 -24.24 16.64 2.33
CA LYS A 9 -23.94 17.16 0.99
C LYS A 9 -23.23 16.09 0.17
N LYS A 10 -23.72 15.84 -1.04
CA LYS A 10 -23.12 14.87 -1.96
C LYS A 10 -21.73 15.31 -2.44
N GLU A 11 -21.45 16.61 -2.35
CA GLU A 11 -20.20 17.22 -2.80
C GLU A 11 -19.02 16.97 -1.83
N ASP A 12 -19.28 16.51 -0.61
CA ASP A 12 -18.23 16.17 0.36
C ASP A 12 -17.57 14.84 -0.02
N LYS A 13 -16.68 14.88 -1.02
CA LYS A 13 -15.98 13.69 -1.53
C LYS A 13 -14.97 13.19 -0.50
N ILE A 14 -15.39 12.18 0.27
CA ILE A 14 -14.50 11.45 1.16
C ILE A 14 -13.55 10.58 0.33
N ILE A 15 -12.24 10.74 0.53
CA ILE A 15 -11.21 9.93 -0.12
C ILE A 15 -10.78 8.84 0.86
N VAL A 16 -10.99 7.58 0.48
CA VAL A 16 -10.64 6.42 1.30
C VAL A 16 -9.15 6.02 1.13
N PRO A 17 -8.52 5.36 2.12
CA PRO A 17 -7.07 5.11 2.14
C PRO A 17 -6.55 4.32 0.95
N ASN A 18 -7.25 3.28 0.52
CA ASN A 18 -6.89 2.49 -0.66
C ASN A 18 -6.98 3.31 -1.96
N THR A 19 -7.76 4.38 -2.02
CA THR A 19 -7.78 5.29 -3.19
C THR A 19 -6.50 6.11 -3.26
N ILE A 20 -5.99 6.58 -2.12
CA ILE A 20 -4.71 7.31 -2.04
C ILE A 20 -3.57 6.41 -2.54
N ILE A 21 -3.55 5.14 -2.13
CA ILE A 21 -2.53 4.18 -2.58
C ILE A 21 -2.65 3.90 -4.08
N LYS A 22 -3.87 3.81 -4.64
CA LYS A 22 -4.08 3.68 -6.10
C LYS A 22 -3.57 4.89 -6.88
N GLU A 23 -3.61 6.09 -6.31
CA GLU A 23 -3.01 7.26 -6.95
C GLU A 23 -1.49 7.15 -6.97
N GLN A 24 -0.88 6.62 -5.90
CA GLN A 24 0.57 6.36 -5.86
C GLN A 24 1.01 5.25 -6.83
N ASP A 25 0.19 4.21 -7.05
CA ASP A 25 0.44 3.18 -8.08
C ASP A 25 0.64 3.81 -9.47
N LYS A 26 -0.25 4.73 -9.86
CA LYS A 26 -0.16 5.41 -11.16
C LYS A 26 1.15 6.17 -11.31
N ILE A 27 1.52 6.92 -10.27
CA ILE A 27 2.79 7.67 -10.23
C ILE A 27 3.97 6.71 -10.33
N LEU A 28 3.96 5.60 -9.59
CA LEU A 28 5.02 4.59 -9.64
C LEU A 28 5.13 3.97 -11.04
N GLY A 29 4.00 3.62 -11.65
CA GLY A 29 3.95 3.08 -13.00
C GLY A 29 4.54 4.06 -14.03
N GLU A 30 4.24 5.35 -13.91
CA GLU A 30 4.82 6.39 -14.79
C GLU A 30 6.35 6.50 -14.61
N ILE A 31 6.84 6.66 -13.38
CA ILE A 31 8.28 6.85 -13.14
C ILE A 31 9.11 5.58 -13.41
N THR A 32 8.51 4.40 -13.36
CA THR A 32 9.18 3.12 -13.68
C THR A 32 8.87 2.63 -15.08
N SER A 33 8.17 3.41 -15.91
CA SER A 33 7.75 3.00 -17.26
C SER A 33 6.98 1.67 -17.28
N GLY A 34 6.18 1.41 -16.25
CA GLY A 34 5.37 0.21 -16.09
C GLY A 34 6.15 -1.04 -15.70
N LEU A 35 7.43 -0.92 -15.32
CA LEU A 35 8.23 -2.06 -14.85
C LEU A 35 7.87 -2.47 -13.43
N VAL A 36 7.34 -1.55 -12.63
CA VAL A 36 6.91 -1.80 -11.26
C VAL A 36 5.53 -1.19 -11.06
N ASN A 37 4.63 -1.96 -10.46
CA ASN A 37 3.27 -1.55 -10.11
C ASN A 37 2.97 -1.93 -8.67
N VAL A 38 1.94 -1.31 -8.11
CA VAL A 38 1.38 -1.64 -6.80
C VAL A 38 0.13 -2.49 -7.01
N GLU A 39 0.13 -3.69 -6.43
CA GLU A 39 -1.08 -4.48 -6.29
C GLU A 39 -1.75 -4.16 -4.95
N ILE A 40 -3.07 -3.90 -4.99
CA ILE A 40 -3.89 -3.68 -3.80
C ILE A 40 -4.97 -4.75 -3.77
N LYS A 41 -4.83 -5.69 -2.83
CA LYS A 41 -5.71 -6.84 -2.70
C LYS A 41 -6.59 -6.72 -1.47
N GLU A 42 -7.90 -6.60 -1.69
CA GLU A 42 -8.90 -6.60 -0.62
C GLU A 42 -8.96 -7.96 0.08
N ILE A 43 -8.91 -7.95 1.41
CA ILE A 43 -9.00 -9.14 2.24
C ILE A 43 -10.44 -9.34 2.68
N LYS A 44 -11.15 -10.21 1.97
CA LYS A 44 -12.53 -10.59 2.27
C LYS A 44 -12.56 -11.71 3.30
N ASN A 45 -12.06 -11.47 4.52
CA ASN A 45 -12.03 -12.48 5.57
C ASN A 45 -12.94 -12.10 6.73
N LYS A 46 -13.88 -12.99 7.11
CA LYS A 46 -14.74 -12.85 8.29
C LYS A 46 -13.97 -12.88 9.63
N ARG A 47 -12.65 -13.08 9.60
CA ARG A 47 -11.77 -13.16 10.77
C ARG A 47 -10.99 -11.88 11.06
N LEU A 48 -11.22 -10.79 10.33
CA LEU A 48 -10.72 -9.49 10.76
C LEU A 48 -11.40 -9.16 12.10
N LYS A 49 -10.69 -9.36 13.21
CA LYS A 49 -11.25 -9.17 14.56
C LYS A 49 -11.61 -7.71 14.81
N ASP A 50 -10.79 -6.80 14.28
CA ASP A 50 -10.75 -5.40 14.70
C ASP A 50 -10.86 -4.41 13.52
N ALA A 51 -11.16 -4.88 12.31
CA ALA A 51 -11.30 -4.04 11.11
C ALA A 51 -12.40 -4.55 10.17
N GLU A 52 -13.18 -3.65 9.60
CA GLU A 52 -14.20 -3.98 8.58
C GLU A 52 -13.60 -4.06 7.17
N PHE A 53 -12.55 -3.27 6.91
CA PHE A 53 -11.87 -3.18 5.63
C PHE A 53 -10.38 -3.42 5.81
N ALA A 54 -9.83 -4.31 5.00
CA ALA A 54 -8.40 -4.59 4.99
C ALA A 54 -7.89 -4.81 3.56
N TYR A 55 -6.71 -4.27 3.27
CA TYR A 55 -6.07 -4.37 1.95
C TYR A 55 -4.58 -4.67 2.11
N ASP A 56 -4.12 -5.76 1.50
CA ASP A 56 -2.69 -6.03 1.33
C ASP A 56 -2.16 -5.19 0.16
N VAL A 57 -1.00 -4.59 0.36
CA VAL A 57 -0.32 -3.74 -0.60
C VAL A 57 1.05 -4.33 -0.91
N SER A 58 1.29 -4.62 -2.19
CA SER A 58 2.51 -5.27 -2.66
C SER A 58 3.08 -4.56 -3.89
N LEU A 59 4.41 -4.61 -4.07
CA LEU A 59 5.00 -4.36 -5.38
C LEU A 59 4.91 -5.60 -6.25
N ILE A 60 4.58 -5.41 -7.52
CA ILE A 60 4.55 -6.44 -8.55
C ILE A 60 5.27 -5.95 -9.81
N SER A 61 5.64 -6.88 -10.67
CA SER A 61 6.08 -6.58 -12.04
C SER A 61 5.40 -7.55 -12.99
N TYR A 62 4.71 -7.02 -14.01
CA TYR A 62 4.06 -7.87 -15.03
C TYR A 62 5.06 -8.63 -15.91
N ARG A 63 6.36 -8.28 -15.85
CA ARG A 63 7.43 -8.99 -16.56
C ARG A 63 8.03 -10.13 -15.74
N MET A 64 7.78 -10.16 -14.44
CA MET A 64 8.28 -11.19 -13.53
C MET A 64 7.12 -12.07 -13.10
N GLU A 65 6.94 -13.22 -13.74
CA GLU A 65 5.84 -14.12 -13.42
C GLU A 65 5.77 -14.44 -11.93
N ASN A 66 4.60 -14.21 -11.32
CA ASN A 66 4.31 -14.47 -9.90
C ASN A 66 5.18 -13.71 -8.90
N TYR A 67 5.93 -12.69 -9.31
CA TYR A 67 6.65 -11.85 -8.36
C TYR A 67 5.69 -10.94 -7.59
N ASN A 68 5.69 -11.07 -6.27
CA ASN A 68 4.93 -10.23 -5.36
C ASN A 68 5.82 -9.92 -4.15
N TYR A 69 6.01 -8.64 -3.87
CA TYR A 69 6.75 -8.17 -2.71
C TYR A 69 5.80 -7.42 -1.77
N PRO A 70 5.33 -8.06 -0.68
CA PRO A 70 4.45 -7.42 0.29
C PRO A 70 5.13 -6.23 0.96
N ILE A 71 4.44 -5.09 1.00
CA ILE A 71 4.93 -3.88 1.67
C ILE A 71 4.25 -3.76 3.03
N PHE A 72 2.94 -3.57 3.03
CA PHE A 72 2.16 -3.40 4.24
C PHE A 72 0.71 -3.80 3.99
N ARG A 73 -0.03 -3.95 5.07
CA ARG A 73 -1.49 -4.01 5.06
C ARG A 73 -2.05 -2.72 5.65
N ILE A 74 -3.12 -2.21 5.04
CA ILE A 74 -3.95 -1.18 5.67
C ILE A 74 -5.24 -1.79 6.19
N GLU A 75 -5.67 -1.32 7.36
CA GLU A 75 -6.92 -1.73 8.00
C GLU A 75 -7.68 -0.51 8.54
N TYR A 76 -8.98 -0.45 8.29
CA TYR A 76 -9.85 0.62 8.79
C TYR A 76 -11.32 0.18 8.87
N ASN A 77 -12.15 0.99 9.53
CA ASN A 77 -13.59 0.78 9.68
C ASN A 77 -14.39 1.79 8.84
N VAL A 78 -15.72 1.76 8.87
CA VAL A 78 -16.57 2.74 8.16
C VAL A 78 -16.26 4.21 8.48
N SER A 79 -15.69 4.50 9.66
CA SER A 79 -15.20 5.85 10.02
C SER A 79 -13.96 6.29 9.25
N ILE A 80 -13.32 5.37 8.52
CA ILE A 80 -12.08 5.49 7.73
C ILE A 80 -10.84 5.75 8.58
N TYR A 81 -10.89 6.71 9.49
CA TYR A 81 -9.82 6.97 10.43
C TYR A 81 -10.21 6.53 11.85
N PRO A 82 -9.25 6.06 12.67
CA PRO A 82 -7.85 5.87 12.31
C PRO A 82 -7.64 4.72 11.30
N VAL A 83 -6.57 4.83 10.51
CA VAL A 83 -6.09 3.77 9.62
C VAL A 83 -4.90 3.09 10.31
N ARG A 84 -4.97 1.78 10.45
CA ARG A 84 -3.83 0.98 10.91
C ARG A 84 -3.02 0.51 9.71
N VAL A 85 -1.71 0.66 9.78
CA VAL A 85 -0.75 0.19 8.80
C VAL A 85 0.11 -0.87 9.48
N ILE A 86 -0.02 -2.11 9.02
CA ILE A 86 0.74 -3.25 9.52
C ILE A 86 1.87 -3.48 8.53
N LEU A 87 3.12 -3.26 8.96
CA LEU A 87 4.29 -3.40 8.11
C LEU A 87 4.65 -4.88 7.96
N ASN A 88 4.66 -5.37 6.71
CA ASN A 88 5.09 -6.74 6.38
C ASN A 88 6.60 -6.82 6.15
N VAL A 89 7.25 -5.67 6.02
CA VAL A 89 8.69 -5.56 5.82
C VAL A 89 9.37 -5.06 7.08
N ASN A 90 10.52 -5.66 7.38
CA ASN A 90 11.42 -5.19 8.40
C ASN A 90 12.13 -3.94 7.87
N ILE A 91 11.46 -2.78 7.92
CA ILE A 91 12.03 -1.51 7.48
C ILE A 91 12.73 -0.88 8.67
N GLN A 92 14.00 -1.25 8.84
CA GLN A 92 14.86 -0.74 9.92
C GLN A 92 15.19 0.75 9.76
N ASP A 93 14.95 1.31 8.57
CA ASP A 93 15.31 2.68 8.17
C ASP A 93 14.11 3.65 8.16
N ILE A 94 12.92 3.29 8.66
CA ILE A 94 11.83 4.28 8.76
C ILE A 94 12.10 5.19 9.96
N ASP A 95 12.28 6.47 9.68
CA ASP A 95 12.16 7.51 10.70
C ASP A 95 10.67 7.68 11.03
N LEU A 96 10.23 6.97 12.07
CA LEU A 96 8.84 7.00 12.51
C LEU A 96 8.63 8.27 13.33
N ASP A 97 7.78 9.14 12.83
CA ASP A 97 7.33 10.33 13.54
C ASP A 97 6.73 9.90 14.91
N PRO A 98 7.09 10.55 16.03
CA PRO A 98 6.50 10.28 17.34
C PRO A 98 4.97 10.45 17.39
N LEU A 99 4.36 11.05 16.36
CA LEU A 99 2.91 11.17 16.21
C LEU A 99 2.19 9.83 15.91
N TYR A 100 2.89 8.77 15.51
CA TYR A 100 2.28 7.47 15.28
C TYR A 100 2.22 6.64 16.56
N GLN A 101 1.06 6.04 16.86
CA GLN A 101 1.00 4.98 17.87
C GLN A 101 1.66 3.74 17.30
N ILE A 102 2.70 3.25 17.97
CA ILE A 102 3.48 2.09 17.57
C ILE A 102 3.12 0.93 18.50
N GLY A 103 2.61 -0.15 17.92
CA GLY A 103 2.33 -1.39 18.62
C GLY A 103 2.89 -2.59 17.88
N ASN A 104 2.70 -3.77 18.47
CA ASN A 104 2.86 -5.04 17.79
C ASN A 104 1.51 -5.76 17.82
N ASN A 105 1.13 -6.41 16.72
CA ASN A 105 -0.05 -7.27 16.73
C ASN A 105 0.27 -8.65 17.36
N GLU A 106 -0.73 -9.55 17.36
CA GLU A 106 -0.59 -10.91 17.89
C GLU A 106 0.47 -11.76 17.17
N HIS A 107 0.95 -11.31 16.01
CA HIS A 107 1.99 -11.95 15.21
C HIS A 107 3.37 -11.26 15.34
N GLY A 108 3.48 -10.20 16.17
CA GLY A 108 4.72 -9.45 16.34
C GLY A 108 5.02 -8.47 15.20
N GLU A 109 4.04 -8.18 14.34
CA GLU A 109 4.18 -7.23 13.24
C GLU A 109 4.02 -5.80 13.74
N TYR A 110 4.84 -4.88 13.23
CA TYR A 110 4.78 -3.46 13.57
C TYR A 110 3.46 -2.86 13.07
N VAL A 111 2.68 -2.30 14.00
CA VAL A 111 1.42 -1.62 13.71
C VAL A 111 1.59 -0.13 13.96
N LEU A 112 1.31 0.66 12.94
CA LEU A 112 1.33 2.12 12.97
C LEU A 112 -0.09 2.64 12.79
N GLU A 113 -0.49 3.65 13.56
CA GLU A 113 -1.82 4.24 13.45
C GLU A 113 -1.76 5.69 12.94
N ALA A 114 -2.49 5.96 11.86
CA ALA A 114 -2.70 7.30 11.33
C ALA A 114 -4.13 7.78 11.64
N THR A 115 -4.25 8.84 12.44
CA THR A 115 -5.54 9.33 12.98
C THR A 115 -6.36 10.16 12.00
N ASP A 116 -5.74 10.60 10.90
CA ASP A 116 -6.38 11.40 9.86
C ASP A 116 -5.64 11.24 8.53
N LYS A 117 -6.17 11.90 7.49
CA LYS A 117 -5.64 11.83 6.13
C LYS A 117 -4.22 12.37 6.00
N GLU A 118 -3.90 13.46 6.67
CA GLU A 118 -2.59 14.10 6.55
C GLU A 118 -1.53 13.21 7.20
N ASN A 119 -1.81 12.69 8.39
CA ASN A 119 -0.94 11.73 9.06
C ASN A 119 -0.76 10.45 8.24
N PHE A 120 -1.82 9.98 7.56
CA PHE A 120 -1.71 8.80 6.69
C PHE A 120 -0.83 9.06 5.47
N ILE A 121 -0.94 10.24 4.84
CA ILE A 121 -0.07 10.60 3.70
C ILE A 121 1.40 10.67 4.13
N ARG A 122 1.69 11.35 5.24
CA ARG A 122 3.06 11.43 5.79
C ARG A 122 3.62 10.05 6.11
N LEU A 123 2.79 9.15 6.64
CA LEU A 123 3.19 7.78 6.92
C LEU A 123 3.55 7.02 5.64
N LEU A 124 2.73 7.14 4.60
CA LEU A 124 3.03 6.56 3.29
C LEU A 124 4.31 7.14 2.69
N GLU A 125 4.53 8.45 2.79
CA GLU A 125 5.77 9.09 2.32
C GLU A 125 7.00 8.49 3.01
N ASN A 126 6.97 8.35 4.34
CA ASN A 126 8.07 7.75 5.10
C ASN A 126 8.34 6.30 4.71
N ILE A 127 7.29 5.51 4.44
CA ILE A 127 7.43 4.11 4.02
C ILE A 127 7.92 4.00 2.57
N LEU A 128 7.21 4.65 1.64
CA LEU A 128 7.38 4.49 0.19
C LEU A 128 8.62 5.21 -0.35
N ALA A 129 9.02 6.33 0.26
CA ALA A 129 10.24 7.06 -0.09
C ALA A 129 11.47 6.60 0.73
N SER A 130 11.33 5.56 1.57
CA SER A 130 12.47 5.03 2.32
C SER A 130 13.59 4.54 1.40
N LYS A 131 14.82 4.58 1.91
CA LYS A 131 16.01 4.08 1.20
C LYS A 131 15.85 2.62 0.80
N GLN A 132 15.33 1.79 1.70
CA GLN A 132 15.05 0.39 1.46
C GLN A 132 14.04 0.20 0.32
N MET A 133 12.91 0.92 0.35
CA MET A 133 11.89 0.82 -0.70
C MET A 133 12.44 1.21 -2.07
N THR A 134 13.19 2.31 -2.11
CA THR A 134 13.83 2.78 -3.34
C THR A 134 14.81 1.74 -3.91
N ASN A 135 15.56 1.06 -3.06
CA ASN A 135 16.48 -0.01 -3.50
C ASN A 135 15.72 -1.23 -4.02
N ILE A 136 14.61 -1.61 -3.38
CA ILE A 136 13.76 -2.71 -3.83
C ILE A 136 13.19 -2.40 -5.22
N ILE A 137 12.62 -1.21 -5.41
CA ILE A 137 12.08 -0.76 -6.71
C ILE A 137 13.16 -0.83 -7.80
N ARG A 138 14.37 -0.29 -7.53
CA ARG A 138 15.50 -0.37 -8.49
C ARG A 138 15.87 -1.81 -8.83
N SER A 139 15.82 -2.70 -7.85
CA SER A 139 16.14 -4.12 -8.05
C SER A 139 15.09 -4.79 -8.94
N ILE A 140 13.81 -4.52 -8.70
CA ILE A 140 12.70 -5.02 -9.53
C ILE A 140 12.82 -4.50 -10.97
N MET A 141 13.13 -3.21 -11.16
CA MET A 141 13.36 -2.63 -12.48
C MET A 141 14.48 -3.34 -13.23
N ALA A 142 15.64 -3.50 -12.59
CA ALA A 142 16.80 -4.16 -13.19
C ALA A 142 16.49 -5.61 -13.62
N LEU A 143 15.78 -6.36 -12.79
CA LEU A 143 15.36 -7.73 -13.09
C LEU A 143 14.32 -7.78 -14.22
N SER A 144 13.35 -6.86 -14.21
CA SER A 144 12.30 -6.78 -15.22
C SER A 144 12.84 -6.41 -16.62
N GLU A 145 13.92 -5.63 -16.67
CA GLU A 145 14.62 -5.31 -17.91
C GLU A 145 15.45 -6.48 -18.46
N GLN A 146 16.04 -7.30 -17.59
CA GLN A 146 16.79 -8.48 -18.03
C GLN A 146 15.87 -9.53 -18.65
N ILE A 147 14.73 -9.82 -18.02
CA ILE A 147 13.75 -10.80 -18.53
C ILE A 147 13.18 -10.33 -19.87
N GLY A 148 12.89 -9.04 -20.03
CA GLY A 148 12.41 -8.48 -21.30
C GLY A 148 13.45 -8.45 -22.43
N LYS A 149 14.70 -8.86 -22.19
CA LYS A 149 15.78 -8.95 -23.19
C LYS A 149 16.10 -10.38 -23.61
N GLU A 150 15.57 -11.40 -22.93
CA GLU A 150 15.72 -12.78 -23.39
C GLU A 150 14.82 -12.98 -24.62
N PRO A 151 15.38 -13.35 -25.80
CA PRO A 151 14.57 -13.63 -26.97
C PRO A 151 13.69 -14.84 -26.67
N ASP A 152 12.40 -14.76 -27.04
CA ASP A 152 11.49 -15.90 -27.05
C ASP A 152 12.23 -17.07 -27.70
N PHE A 153 12.48 -18.13 -26.93
CA PHE A 153 13.00 -19.37 -27.48
C PHE A 153 11.97 -19.85 -28.51
N GLU A 154 12.23 -19.60 -29.79
CA GLU A 154 11.52 -20.24 -30.89
C GLU A 154 11.65 -21.74 -30.70
N ILE A 155 10.56 -22.37 -30.26
CA ILE A 155 10.45 -23.82 -30.16
C ILE A 155 10.55 -24.33 -31.61
N PRO A 156 11.59 -25.09 -31.98
CA PRO A 156 11.62 -25.70 -33.30
C PRO A 156 10.53 -26.77 -33.32
N PHE A 157 9.58 -26.64 -34.25
CA PHE A 157 8.56 -27.64 -34.56
C PHE A 157 9.17 -28.95 -35.06
#